data_AF-A0A1D2I4D1-F1
#
_entry.id   AF-A0A1D2I4D1-F1
#
_cell.length_a   1.000
_cell.length_b   1.000
_cell.length_c   1.000
_cell.angle_alpha   90.00
_cell.angle_beta   90.00
_cell.angle_gamma   90.00
#
_symmetry.space_group_name_H-M   'P 1'
#
loop_
_entity.id
_entity.type
_entity.pdbx_description
1 polymer ?
#
loop_
_entity_poly.entity_id
_entity_poly.type
_entity_poly.pdbx_seq_one_letter_code
_entity_poly.pdbx_strand_id
1 'polypeptide(L)'
;MMSVMKLVKRLGGLLLVSTVVLGYSLLSWRGPWRLDGSHLCTRGLEPADGVVITGSRTTPAALGAGVLAAVGLYYTHRTLQHTRDKDRVRAEIEREGQVTDRYVEAIKLLGSDNRTERLGGIYALQRIMHDSAKDHTTIVSVLAAYIRTYQAAANDQLTDSAGIQ
;
A
#
# COMPACT_ATOMS: atom_id res chain seq x y z
N MET A 1 7.73 -6.51 19.86
CA MET A 1 6.73 -7.57 20.11
C MET A 1 5.73 -7.76 18.95
N MET A 2 5.07 -6.71 18.43
CA MET A 2 4.01 -6.83 17.39
C MET A 2 4.45 -7.47 16.05
N SER A 3 5.70 -7.31 15.61
CA SER A 3 6.17 -7.89 14.34
C SER A 3 6.36 -9.40 14.39
N VAL A 4 6.75 -9.94 15.55
CA VAL A 4 6.97 -11.38 15.77
C VAL A 4 5.66 -12.15 15.64
N MET A 5 4.57 -11.61 16.21
CA MET A 5 3.26 -12.27 16.16
C MET A 5 2.64 -12.29 14.74
N LYS A 6 2.96 -11.30 13.90
CA LYS A 6 2.58 -11.28 12.48
C LYS A 6 3.40 -12.28 11.67
N LEU A 7 4.69 -12.43 11.99
CA LEU A 7 5.57 -13.39 11.35
C LEU A 7 5.19 -14.84 11.70
N VAL A 8 4.88 -15.11 12.97
CA VAL A 8 4.45 -16.43 13.46
C VAL A 8 3.13 -16.85 12.83
N LYS A 9 2.15 -15.94 12.66
CA LYS A 9 0.91 -16.26 11.94
C LYS A 9 1.12 -16.54 10.45
N ARG A 10 2.04 -15.83 9.79
CA ARG A 10 2.39 -16.07 8.37
C ARG A 10 3.14 -17.38 8.18
N LEU A 11 4.13 -17.65 9.03
CA LEU A 11 4.90 -18.89 9.03
C LEU A 11 4.02 -20.09 9.40
N GLY A 12 3.10 -19.94 10.36
CA GLY A 12 2.13 -20.98 10.71
C GLY A 12 1.20 -21.33 9.55
N GLY A 13 0.73 -20.33 8.78
CA GLY A 13 -0.08 -20.56 7.57
C GLY A 13 0.70 -21.29 6.47
N LEU A 14 1.96 -20.91 6.23
CA LEU A 14 2.83 -21.54 5.24
C LEU A 14 3.19 -22.98 5.62
N LEU A 15 3.48 -23.24 6.91
CA LEU A 15 3.77 -24.58 7.41
C LEU A 15 2.54 -25.50 7.27
N LEU A 16 1.34 -25.01 7.60
CA LEU A 16 0.12 -25.81 7.49
C LEU A 16 -0.19 -26.16 6.02
N VAL A 17 -0.04 -25.20 5.10
CA VAL A 17 -0.17 -25.45 3.66
C VAL A 17 0.91 -26.44 3.19
N SER A 18 2.15 -26.29 3.63
CA SER A 18 3.25 -27.20 3.30
C SER A 18 2.98 -28.62 3.80
N THR A 19 2.48 -28.79 5.03
CA THR A 19 2.11 -30.10 5.59
C THR A 19 0.96 -30.75 4.80
N VAL A 20 -0.05 -29.97 4.41
CA VAL A 20 -1.17 -30.47 3.58
C VAL A 20 -0.67 -30.91 2.20
N VAL A 21 0.19 -30.11 1.57
CA VAL A 21 0.77 -30.43 0.25
C VAL A 21 1.68 -31.65 0.33
N LEU A 22 2.55 -31.74 1.34
CA LEU A 22 3.44 -32.89 1.55
C LEU A 22 2.64 -34.17 1.87
N GLY A 23 1.60 -34.07 2.70
CA GLY A 23 0.71 -35.19 3.01
C GLY A 23 -0.04 -35.69 1.78
N TYR A 24 -0.54 -34.77 0.95
CA TYR A 24 -1.20 -35.09 -0.31
C TYR A 24 -0.25 -35.76 -1.31
N SER A 25 0.98 -35.24 -1.44
CA SER A 25 2.01 -35.80 -2.32
C SER A 25 2.45 -37.21 -1.89
N LEU A 26 2.62 -37.45 -0.58
CA LEU A 26 2.94 -38.77 -0.02
C LEU A 26 1.80 -39.78 -0.23
N LEU A 27 0.54 -39.36 -0.05
CA LEU A 27 -0.62 -40.22 -0.24
C LEU A 27 -0.76 -40.62 -1.71
N SER A 28 -0.57 -39.67 -2.63
CA SER A 28 -0.62 -39.92 -4.08
C SER A 28 0.52 -40.82 -4.56
N TRP A 29 1.69 -40.79 -3.89
CA TRP A 29 2.78 -41.71 -4.22
C TRP A 29 2.57 -43.12 -3.66
N ARG A 30 1.92 -43.26 -2.50
CA ARG A 30 1.71 -44.56 -1.82
C ARG A 30 0.44 -45.30 -2.26
N GLY A 31 -0.56 -44.59 -2.77
CA GLY A 31 -1.86 -45.12 -3.17
C GLY A 31 -1.83 -46.16 -4.30
N PRO A 32 -1.13 -45.92 -5.43
CA PRO A 32 -1.18 -46.82 -6.59
C PRO A 32 -0.74 -48.25 -6.24
N TRP A 33 0.25 -48.38 -5.37
CA TRP A 33 0.87 -49.67 -5.05
C TRP A 33 0.09 -50.50 -4.01
N ARG A 34 -0.81 -49.87 -3.23
CA ARG A 34 -1.64 -50.59 -2.24
C ARG A 34 -2.94 -51.12 -2.83
N LEU A 35 -3.46 -50.48 -3.87
CA LEU A 35 -4.68 -50.90 -4.55
C LEU A 35 -4.38 -51.87 -5.70
N ASP A 36 -3.38 -51.58 -6.54
CA ASP A 36 -3.08 -52.42 -7.71
C ASP A 36 -2.42 -53.76 -7.38
N GLY A 37 -1.90 -53.94 -6.16
CA GLY A 37 -1.32 -55.22 -5.74
C GLY A 37 -2.35 -56.33 -5.47
N SER A 38 -3.62 -55.99 -5.25
CA SER A 38 -4.63 -56.95 -4.73
C SER A 38 -5.62 -57.49 -5.76
N HIS A 39 -5.69 -56.92 -6.97
CA HIS A 39 -6.68 -57.31 -7.98
C HIS A 39 -6.13 -57.69 -9.38
N LEU A 40 -4.83 -57.53 -9.65
CA LEU A 40 -4.26 -57.76 -10.99
C LEU A 40 -3.75 -59.19 -11.29
N CYS A 41 -4.05 -60.20 -10.46
CA CYS A 41 -3.52 -61.57 -10.67
C CYS A 41 -4.55 -62.62 -11.12
N THR A 42 -5.80 -62.25 -11.48
CA THR A 42 -6.81 -63.27 -11.84
C THR A 42 -7.69 -63.02 -13.07
N ARG A 43 -7.53 -61.93 -13.83
CA ARG A 43 -8.27 -61.79 -15.10
C ARG A 43 -7.38 -61.34 -16.25
N GLY A 44 -7.46 -62.09 -17.35
CA GLY A 44 -6.65 -61.93 -18.54
C GLY A 44 -6.80 -60.56 -19.19
N LEU A 45 -5.70 -60.12 -19.79
CA LEU A 45 -5.48 -58.84 -20.45
C LEU A 45 -6.49 -58.62 -21.60
N GLU A 46 -7.47 -57.74 -21.37
CA GLU A 46 -8.37 -57.22 -22.39
C GLU A 46 -7.85 -55.85 -22.88
N PRO A 47 -7.87 -55.51 -24.19
CA PRO A 47 -7.26 -54.29 -24.74
C PRO A 47 -7.87 -52.96 -24.23
N ALA A 48 -8.95 -53.02 -23.44
CA ALA A 48 -9.59 -51.88 -22.80
C ALA A 48 -8.83 -51.36 -21.55
N ASP A 49 -7.83 -52.08 -21.04
CA ASP A 49 -7.05 -51.71 -19.84
C ASP A 49 -6.11 -50.49 -20.04
N GLY A 50 -5.94 -50.02 -21.28
CA GLY A 50 -5.09 -48.86 -21.60
C GLY A 50 -5.55 -47.54 -20.98
N VAL A 51 -6.86 -47.40 -20.72
CA VAL A 51 -7.46 -46.19 -20.11
C VAL A 51 -7.28 -46.15 -18.59
N VAL A 52 -7.25 -47.33 -17.94
CA VAL A 52 -7.13 -47.44 -16.48
C VAL A 52 -5.72 -47.06 -16.01
N ILE A 53 -4.70 -47.34 -16.85
CA ILE A 53 -3.30 -46.99 -16.59
C ILE A 53 -3.01 -45.49 -16.83
N THR A 54 -3.75 -44.82 -17.72
CA THR A 54 -3.57 -43.37 -17.97
C THR A 54 -4.43 -42.49 -17.06
N GLY A 55 -5.58 -42.98 -16.58
CA GLY A 55 -6.46 -42.24 -15.64
C GLY A 55 -5.89 -42.07 -14.22
N SER A 56 -5.02 -42.99 -13.79
CA SER A 56 -4.38 -42.94 -12.46
C SER A 56 -3.40 -41.77 -12.28
N ARG A 57 -2.87 -41.22 -13.38
CA ARG A 57 -1.84 -40.16 -13.35
C ARG A 57 -2.40 -38.74 -13.42
N THR A 58 -3.55 -38.53 -14.07
CA THR A 58 -4.13 -37.19 -14.30
C THR A 58 -5.04 -36.74 -13.16
N THR A 59 -5.73 -37.68 -12.52
CA THR A 59 -6.60 -37.43 -11.36
C THR A 59 -5.89 -36.71 -10.20
N PRO A 60 -4.68 -37.13 -9.74
CA PRO A 60 -4.00 -36.44 -8.65
C PRO A 60 -3.49 -35.04 -9.06
N ALA A 61 -3.14 -34.84 -10.33
CA ALA A 61 -2.70 -33.54 -10.85
C ALA A 61 -3.84 -32.51 -10.88
N ALA A 62 -5.03 -32.93 -11.33
CA ALA A 62 -6.21 -32.06 -11.36
C ALA A 62 -6.66 -31.64 -9.95
N LEU A 63 -6.65 -32.58 -9.00
CA LEU A 63 -6.95 -32.30 -7.59
C LEU A 63 -5.91 -31.37 -6.95
N GLY A 64 -4.61 -31.57 -7.24
CA GLY A 64 -3.54 -30.69 -6.76
C GLY A 64 -3.67 -29.25 -7.27
N ALA A 65 -4.00 -29.09 -8.56
CA ALA A 65 -4.26 -27.77 -9.14
C ALA A 65 -5.46 -27.07 -8.49
N GLY A 66 -6.54 -27.81 -8.20
CA GLY A 66 -7.71 -27.29 -7.51
C GLY A 66 -7.41 -26.78 -6.09
N VAL A 67 -6.59 -27.50 -5.33
CA VAL A 67 -6.18 -27.09 -3.97
C VAL A 67 -5.32 -25.82 -4.03
N LEU A 68 -4.36 -25.74 -4.95
CA LEU A 68 -3.52 -24.54 -5.11
C LEU A 68 -4.36 -23.31 -5.48
N ALA A 69 -5.32 -23.47 -6.40
CA ALA A 69 -6.24 -22.40 -6.77
C ALA A 69 -7.11 -21.97 -5.57
N ALA A 70 -7.66 -22.90 -4.81
CA ALA A 70 -8.48 -22.60 -3.63
C ALA A 70 -7.67 -21.89 -2.52
N VAL A 71 -6.42 -22.30 -2.28
CA VAL A 71 -5.52 -21.65 -1.32
C VAL A 71 -5.16 -20.24 -1.80
N GLY A 72 -4.83 -20.06 -3.08
CA GLY A 72 -4.57 -18.75 -3.67
C GLY A 72 -5.77 -17.81 -3.56
N LEU A 73 -6.97 -18.32 -3.82
CA LEU A 73 -8.21 -17.56 -3.74
C LEU A 73 -8.59 -17.22 -2.28
N TYR A 74 -8.40 -18.16 -1.35
CA TYR A 74 -8.58 -17.93 0.08
C TYR A 74 -7.61 -16.88 0.62
N TYR A 75 -6.33 -16.96 0.22
CA TYR A 75 -5.31 -15.99 0.62
C TYR A 75 -5.58 -14.61 0.00
N THR A 76 -6.03 -14.55 -1.24
CA THR A 76 -6.45 -13.31 -1.92
C THR A 76 -7.67 -12.70 -1.20
N HIS A 77 -8.69 -13.50 -0.91
CA HIS A 77 -9.88 -13.06 -0.19
C HIS A 77 -9.55 -12.53 1.22
N ARG A 78 -8.64 -13.21 1.94
CA ARG A 78 -8.12 -12.74 3.25
C ARG A 78 -7.24 -11.50 3.14
N THR A 79 -6.46 -11.36 2.08
CA THR A 79 -5.58 -10.20 1.86
C THR A 79 -6.39 -8.93 1.59
N LEU A 80 -7.50 -9.04 0.86
CA LEU A 80 -8.38 -7.91 0.57
C LEU A 80 -9.05 -7.32 1.83
N GLN A 81 -9.27 -8.12 2.87
CA GLN A 81 -9.82 -7.66 4.15
C GLN A 81 -8.81 -6.77 4.92
N HIS A 82 -7.50 -7.00 4.80
CA HIS A 82 -6.46 -6.23 5.51
C HIS A 82 -6.05 -4.92 4.83
N THR A 83 -6.52 -4.67 3.60
CA THR A 83 -6.26 -3.41 2.90
C THR A 83 -7.24 -2.30 3.31
N ARG A 84 -8.42 -2.65 3.83
CA ARG A 84 -9.49 -1.68 4.14
C ARG A 84 -9.26 -0.84 5.40
N ASP A 85 -8.51 -1.35 6.38
CA ASP A 85 -8.28 -0.62 7.63
C ASP A 85 -7.13 0.40 7.56
N LYS A 86 -6.27 0.31 6.54
CA LYS A 86 -5.17 1.27 6.34
C LYS A 86 -5.60 2.55 5.64
N ASP A 87 -6.77 2.57 5.02
CA ASP A 87 -7.21 3.71 4.20
C ASP A 87 -7.79 4.85 5.04
N ARG A 88 -8.40 4.56 6.20
CA ARG A 88 -9.04 5.62 7.02
C ARG A 88 -8.03 6.54 7.70
N VAL A 89 -6.98 5.96 8.30
CA VAL A 89 -5.92 6.75 8.96
C VAL A 89 -5.03 7.43 7.92
N ARG A 90 -4.84 6.82 6.74
CA ARG A 90 -4.10 7.46 5.64
C ARG A 90 -4.85 8.66 5.06
N ALA A 91 -6.17 8.55 4.85
CA ALA A 91 -6.95 9.63 4.26
C ALA A 91 -6.96 10.91 5.12
N GLU A 92 -6.91 10.79 6.44
CA GLU A 92 -6.88 11.94 7.34
C GLU A 92 -5.48 12.57 7.45
N ILE A 93 -4.44 11.74 7.57
CA ILE A 93 -3.04 12.21 7.58
C ILE A 93 -2.64 12.86 6.24
N GLU A 94 -3.13 12.33 5.11
CA GLU A 94 -2.84 12.87 3.78
C GLU A 94 -3.52 14.22 3.54
N ARG A 95 -4.74 14.43 4.08
CA ARG A 95 -5.43 15.72 4.00
C ARG A 95 -4.73 16.81 4.80
N GLU A 96 -4.31 16.52 6.04
CA GLU A 96 -3.60 17.49 6.87
C GLU A 96 -2.18 17.77 6.36
N GLY A 97 -1.49 16.76 5.84
CA GLY A 97 -0.18 16.91 5.20
C GLY A 97 -0.23 17.83 3.97
N GLN A 98 -1.24 17.66 3.11
CA GLN A 98 -1.37 18.44 1.89
C GLN A 98 -1.66 19.94 2.13
N VAL A 99 -2.31 20.30 3.24
CA VAL A 99 -2.49 21.72 3.62
C VAL A 99 -1.17 22.32 4.10
N THR A 100 -0.44 21.57 4.94
CA THR A 100 0.86 22.00 5.48
C THR A 100 1.89 22.19 4.37
N ASP A 101 1.96 21.25 3.42
CA ASP A 101 2.90 21.33 2.29
C ASP A 101 2.60 22.54 1.38
N ARG A 102 1.31 22.78 1.09
CA ARG A 102 0.89 23.98 0.32
C ARG A 102 1.22 25.27 1.05
N TYR A 103 1.07 25.29 2.38
CA TYR A 103 1.42 26.45 3.20
C TYR A 103 2.93 26.73 3.17
N VAL A 104 3.76 25.70 3.38
CA VAL A 104 5.23 25.82 3.33
C VAL A 104 5.69 26.35 1.97
N GLU A 105 5.12 25.83 0.89
CA GLU A 105 5.47 26.28 -0.47
C GLU A 105 5.07 27.75 -0.71
N ALA A 106 3.88 28.15 -0.26
CA ALA A 106 3.44 29.54 -0.38
C ALA A 106 4.34 30.52 0.40
N ILE A 107 4.82 30.12 1.57
CA ILE A 107 5.78 30.92 2.37
C ILE A 107 7.14 31.05 1.67
N LYS A 108 7.64 29.98 1.04
CA LYS A 108 8.88 30.07 0.24
C LYS A 108 8.75 31.06 -0.91
N LEU A 109 7.63 30.98 -1.65
CA LEU A 109 7.33 31.90 -2.74
C LEU A 109 7.24 33.35 -2.25
N LEU A 110 6.62 33.59 -1.08
CA LEU A 110 6.53 34.92 -0.46
C LEU A 110 7.90 35.53 -0.11
N GLY A 111 8.87 34.67 0.26
CA GLY A 111 10.24 35.05 0.56
C GLY A 111 11.14 35.22 -0.67
N SER A 112 10.65 34.95 -1.88
CA SER A 112 11.45 35.07 -3.11
C SER A 112 11.78 36.52 -3.46
N ASP A 113 12.98 36.76 -3.98
CA ASP A 113 13.40 38.05 -4.55
C ASP A 113 12.65 38.39 -5.86
N ASN A 114 12.04 37.38 -6.49
CA ASN A 114 11.23 37.55 -7.68
C ASN A 114 9.82 38.05 -7.33
N ARG A 115 9.44 39.22 -7.87
CA ARG A 115 8.11 39.81 -7.66
C ARG A 115 6.96 38.90 -8.10
N THR A 116 7.13 38.14 -9.17
CA THR A 116 6.08 37.24 -9.71
C THR A 116 5.86 36.05 -8.78
N GLU A 117 6.93 35.46 -8.25
CA GLU A 117 6.84 34.35 -7.27
C GLU A 117 6.22 34.82 -5.97
N ARG A 118 6.63 36.00 -5.49
CA ARG A 118 6.08 36.65 -4.29
C ARG A 118 4.57 36.89 -4.40
N LEU A 119 4.09 37.37 -5.55
CA LEU A 119 2.66 37.48 -5.83
C LEU A 119 1.98 36.10 -5.84
N GLY A 120 2.62 35.08 -6.43
CA GLY A 120 2.15 33.70 -6.38
C GLY A 120 1.99 33.17 -4.95
N GLY A 121 2.94 33.47 -4.06
CA GLY A 121 2.86 33.13 -2.63
C GLY A 121 1.69 33.81 -1.92
N ILE A 122 1.45 35.10 -2.17
CA ILE A 122 0.31 35.84 -1.60
C ILE A 122 -1.02 35.22 -2.03
N TYR A 123 -1.20 34.93 -3.32
CA TYR A 123 -2.43 34.32 -3.82
C TYR A 123 -2.61 32.86 -3.34
N ALA A 124 -1.52 32.11 -3.20
CA ALA A 124 -1.57 30.77 -2.63
C ALA A 124 -2.02 30.80 -1.16
N LEU A 125 -1.46 31.71 -0.36
CA LEU A 125 -1.89 31.94 1.02
C LEU A 125 -3.36 32.38 1.09
N GLN A 126 -3.81 33.24 0.19
CA GLN A 126 -5.21 33.62 0.10
C GLN A 126 -6.12 32.42 -0.18
N ARG A 127 -5.73 31.51 -1.07
CA ARG A 127 -6.53 30.32 -1.32
C ARG A 127 -6.59 29.41 -0.09
N ILE A 128 -5.47 29.21 0.62
CA ILE A 128 -5.43 28.40 1.84
C ILE A 128 -6.33 29.01 2.93
N MET A 129 -6.32 30.34 3.08
CA MET A 129 -7.18 31.03 4.06
C MET A 129 -8.67 30.88 3.76
N HIS A 130 -9.02 30.78 2.47
CA HIS A 130 -10.39 30.57 2.02
C HIS A 130 -10.82 29.11 2.21
N ASP A 131 -9.92 28.16 1.98
CA ASP A 131 -10.18 26.72 2.12
C ASP A 131 -10.23 26.27 3.60
N SER A 132 -9.51 26.96 4.50
CA SER A 132 -9.38 26.60 5.92
C SER A 132 -9.64 27.78 6.84
N ALA A 133 -10.82 27.79 7.49
CA ALA A 133 -11.17 28.80 8.49
C ALA A 133 -10.22 28.78 9.70
N LYS A 134 -9.65 27.63 10.04
CA LYS A 134 -8.67 27.47 11.13
C LYS A 134 -7.37 28.22 10.85
N ASP A 135 -6.91 28.21 9.60
CA ASP A 135 -5.61 28.78 9.22
C ASP A 135 -5.71 30.27 8.84
N HIS A 136 -6.94 30.79 8.69
CA HIS A 136 -7.21 32.16 8.26
C HIS A 136 -6.49 33.21 9.10
N THR A 137 -6.69 33.19 10.43
CA THR A 137 -6.11 34.18 11.35
C THR A 137 -4.58 34.16 11.30
N THR A 138 -3.99 32.96 11.23
CA THR A 138 -2.54 32.79 11.13
C THR A 138 -2.01 33.39 9.84
N ILE A 139 -2.62 33.09 8.70
CA ILE A 139 -2.20 33.60 7.39
C ILE A 139 -2.29 35.13 7.32
N VAL A 140 -3.37 35.73 7.84
CA VAL A 140 -3.53 37.19 7.90
C VAL A 140 -2.41 37.82 8.73
N SER A 141 -2.05 37.24 9.88
CA SER A 141 -0.98 37.77 10.72
C SER A 141 0.39 37.70 10.03
N VAL A 142 0.66 36.64 9.27
CA VAL A 142 1.88 36.49 8.45
C VAL A 142 1.94 37.56 7.37
N LEU A 143 0.86 37.77 6.61
CA LEU A 143 0.82 38.80 5.57
C LEU A 143 0.96 40.21 6.16
N ALA A 144 0.33 40.49 7.30
CA ALA A 144 0.48 41.78 7.98
C ALA A 144 1.90 42.00 8.51
N ALA A 145 2.55 40.96 9.06
CA ALA A 145 3.95 41.02 9.45
C ALA A 145 4.85 41.29 8.25
N TYR A 146 4.61 40.60 7.14
CA TYR A 146 5.34 40.77 5.89
C TYR A 146 5.26 42.20 5.33
N ILE A 147 4.07 42.80 5.33
CA ILE A 147 3.92 44.20 4.89
C ILE A 147 4.70 45.14 5.82
N ARG A 148 4.65 44.94 7.14
CA ARG A 148 5.39 45.78 8.10
C ARG A 148 6.91 45.70 7.90
N THR A 149 7.45 44.51 7.69
CA THR A 149 8.89 44.34 7.44
C THR A 149 9.31 44.96 6.11
N TYR A 150 8.48 44.82 5.08
CA TYR A 150 8.75 45.44 3.78
C TYR A 150 8.74 46.98 3.83
N GLN A 151 7.79 47.56 4.55
CA GLN A 151 7.71 49.01 4.74
C GLN A 151 8.89 49.54 5.56
N ALA A 152 9.31 48.82 6.60
CA ALA A 152 10.49 49.18 7.38
C ALA A 152 11.76 49.21 6.51
N ALA A 153 11.99 48.15 5.72
CA ALA A 153 13.13 48.10 4.80
C ALA A 153 13.12 49.20 3.73
N ALA A 154 11.93 49.56 3.22
CA ALA A 154 11.79 50.66 2.27
C ALA A 154 12.11 52.02 2.89
N ASN A 155 11.69 52.24 4.14
CA ASN A 155 11.98 53.49 4.88
C ASN A 155 13.47 53.65 5.19
N ASP A 156 14.17 52.57 5.52
CA ASP A 156 15.62 52.60 5.76
C ASP A 156 16.37 53.01 4.49
N GLN A 157 15.99 52.48 3.32
CA GLN A 157 16.57 52.86 2.03
C GLN A 157 16.33 54.33 1.69
N LEU A 158 15.15 54.86 2.00
CA LEU A 158 14.84 56.28 1.80
C LEU A 158 15.72 57.16 2.70
N THR A 159 15.91 56.77 3.96
CA THR A 159 16.72 57.51 4.93
C THR A 159 18.20 57.53 4.53
N ASP A 160 18.75 56.38 4.10
CA ASP A 160 20.11 56.27 3.59
C ASP A 160 20.31 57.10 2.31
N SER A 161 19.34 57.08 1.38
CA SER A 161 19.40 57.85 0.13
C SER A 161 19.27 59.37 0.34
N ALA A 162 18.62 59.80 1.42
CA ALA A 162 18.45 61.20 1.78
C ALA A 162 19.68 61.79 2.50
N GLY A 163 20.70 60.98 2.82
CA GLY A 163 21.94 61.45 3.45
C GLY A 163 21.74 62.02 4.86
N ILE A 164 20.70 61.57 5.58
CA ILE A 164 20.48 61.92 6.98
C ILE A 164 21.09 60.81 7.83
N GLN A 165 22.42 60.83 8.00
CA GLN A 165 23.12 60.13 9.08
C GLN A 165 23.69 61.14 10.07
#